data_AF-A0A3D0ZQA0-F1
#
_entry.id   AF-A0A3D0ZQA0-F1
#
_cell.length_a   1.000
_cell.length_b   1.000
_cell.length_c   1.000
_cell.angle_alpha   90.00
_cell.angle_beta   90.00
_cell.angle_gamma   90.00
#
_symmetry.space_group_name_H-M   'P 1'
#
loop_
_entity.id
_entity.type
_entity.pdbx_description
1 polymer ?
#
loop_
_entity_poly.entity_id
_entity_poly.type
_entity_poly.pdbx_seq_one_letter_code
_entity_poly.pdbx_strand_id
1 'polypeptide(L)'
;MFPVAETRTTAQALPGYEPHDSARWVEEPPKNNYRSDFERDRARVLHSSALRRLGAKTQVVAPDTDDFVRTRLTHSLEVAQVGRELGRALGCDPDVVDTACLSHDLGHPPFGHNGESALNEMAHAIGGFEGNAQTLRLLTRLEPKVLTTDGRPAGLNLTRASLDAASKYPWSALDAPVIHGQRTSKFGAYEDDLPIFNWIREGAQVRRSCLEAQVMDLADDISYSVHDVEDAIVAGHFQLRWMDNPDHRARVVGYAKQWYLPHNDPAAIDAALARLEATDVWVREADGSRKSMA
;
A
#
# COMPACT_ATOMS: atom_id res chain seq x y z
N MET A 1 8.69 -4.99 47.81
CA MET A 1 7.29 -5.23 47.41
C MET A 1 7.02 -4.31 46.23
N PHE A 2 7.22 -4.80 45.01
CA PHE A 2 6.96 -4.01 43.80
C PHE A 2 5.45 -3.84 43.66
N PRO A 3 4.93 -2.64 43.36
CA PRO A 3 3.51 -2.43 43.21
C PRO A 3 3.03 -3.28 42.02
N VAL A 4 2.04 -4.13 42.29
CA VAL A 4 1.32 -4.89 41.27
C VAL A 4 0.58 -3.86 40.43
N ALA A 5 0.92 -3.79 39.14
CA ALA A 5 0.28 -2.89 38.19
C ALA A 5 -1.23 -3.15 38.21
N GLU A 6 -2.02 -2.09 38.39
CA GLU A 6 -3.47 -2.13 38.21
C GLU A 6 -3.78 -2.70 36.83
N THR A 7 -4.54 -3.78 36.80
CA THR A 7 -5.18 -4.30 35.59
C THR A 7 -6.06 -3.19 35.02
N ARG A 8 -5.61 -2.52 33.95
CA ARG A 8 -6.46 -1.65 33.13
C ARG A 8 -7.57 -2.51 32.53
N THR A 9 -8.74 -2.54 33.13
CA THR A 9 -9.87 -3.42 32.76
C THR A 9 -10.68 -2.91 31.56
N THR A 10 -10.26 -1.87 30.87
CA THR A 10 -10.95 -1.34 29.70
C THR A 10 -10.03 -1.41 28.49
N ALA A 11 -10.49 -2.08 27.42
CA ALA A 11 -9.89 -1.96 26.11
C ALA A 11 -9.70 -0.46 25.84
N GLN A 12 -8.46 -0.06 25.55
CA GLN A 12 -8.10 1.34 25.44
C GLN A 12 -8.93 1.92 24.29
N ALA A 13 -9.81 2.90 24.59
CA ALA A 13 -10.61 3.55 23.57
C ALA A 13 -9.67 4.16 22.53
N LEU A 14 -9.83 3.77 21.28
CA LEU A 14 -9.01 4.23 20.15
C LEU A 14 -9.66 5.51 19.63
N PRO A 15 -9.04 6.69 19.80
CA PRO A 15 -9.66 7.95 19.39
C PRO A 15 -10.02 7.92 17.89
N GLY A 16 -11.28 8.19 17.56
CA GLY A 16 -11.77 8.16 16.18
C GLY A 16 -12.21 6.80 15.66
N TYR A 17 -12.12 5.73 16.47
CA TYR A 17 -12.53 4.37 16.11
C TYR A 17 -13.57 3.83 17.09
N GLU A 18 -14.55 3.11 16.56
CA GLU A 18 -15.62 2.46 17.31
C GLU A 18 -15.35 0.96 17.49
N PRO A 19 -16.06 0.26 18.40
CA PRO A 19 -15.97 -1.19 18.52
C PRO A 19 -16.27 -1.94 17.21
N HIS A 20 -17.03 -1.31 16.31
CA HIS A 20 -17.26 -1.81 14.95
C HIS A 20 -15.95 -1.96 14.17
N ASP A 21 -15.02 -1.02 14.33
CA ASP A 21 -13.77 -0.92 13.57
C ASP A 21 -12.70 -1.88 14.08
N SER A 22 -12.67 -2.13 15.39
CA SER A 22 -11.79 -3.12 16.03
C SER A 22 -12.36 -4.54 16.00
N ALA A 23 -13.57 -4.75 15.49
CA ALA A 23 -14.18 -6.06 15.36
C ALA A 23 -13.33 -7.00 14.48
N ARG A 24 -13.38 -8.30 14.76
CA ARG A 24 -12.68 -9.36 13.99
C ARG A 24 -13.70 -10.33 13.42
N TRP A 25 -13.37 -10.94 12.27
CA TRP A 25 -14.23 -11.94 11.64
C TRP A 25 -14.42 -13.18 12.51
N VAL A 26 -13.33 -13.68 13.10
CA VAL A 26 -13.38 -14.70 14.15
C VAL A 26 -13.13 -14.01 15.48
N GLU A 27 -14.09 -14.13 16.39
CA GLU A 27 -13.98 -13.54 17.73
C GLU A 27 -12.80 -14.15 18.48
N GLU A 28 -11.99 -13.30 19.11
CA GLU A 28 -10.83 -13.71 19.88
C GLU A 28 -10.80 -12.94 21.20
N PRO A 29 -10.65 -13.63 22.35
CA PRO A 29 -10.51 -12.93 23.61
C PRO A 29 -9.23 -12.08 23.61
N PRO A 30 -9.25 -10.89 24.25
CA PRO A 30 -8.07 -10.07 24.40
C PRO A 30 -7.00 -10.87 25.17
N LYS A 31 -5.82 -11.02 24.56
CA LYS A 31 -4.73 -11.82 25.14
C LYS A 31 -3.95 -11.08 26.22
N ASN A 32 -3.91 -9.74 26.18
CA ASN A 32 -3.25 -8.85 27.14
C ASN A 32 -3.67 -7.40 26.87
N ASN A 33 -3.80 -6.56 27.92
CA ASN A 33 -4.28 -5.17 27.81
C ASN A 33 -3.18 -4.14 27.50
N TYR A 34 -1.98 -4.58 27.13
CA TYR A 34 -0.82 -3.71 26.87
C TYR A 34 -0.71 -3.25 25.41
N ARG A 35 -1.41 -3.91 24.47
CA ARG A 35 -1.39 -3.58 23.04
C ARG A 35 -2.81 -3.38 22.55
N SER A 36 -3.00 -2.40 21.68
CA SER A 36 -4.24 -2.21 20.94
C SER A 36 -4.46 -3.35 19.94
N ASP A 37 -5.70 -3.47 19.45
CA ASP A 37 -6.01 -4.42 18.39
C ASP A 37 -5.30 -4.09 17.07
N PHE A 38 -5.03 -2.82 16.79
CA PHE A 38 -4.32 -2.36 15.60
C PHE A 38 -2.81 -2.64 15.68
N GLU A 39 -2.18 -2.43 16.85
CA GLU A 39 -0.79 -2.85 17.08
C GLU A 39 -0.63 -4.38 16.90
N ARG A 40 -1.64 -5.14 17.30
CA ARG A 40 -1.67 -6.59 17.11
C ARG A 40 -1.80 -6.98 15.64
N ASP A 41 -2.60 -6.27 14.86
CA ASP A 41 -2.76 -6.50 13.43
C ASP A 41 -1.47 -6.25 12.67
N ARG A 42 -0.84 -5.10 12.95
CA ARG A 42 0.46 -4.75 12.40
C ARG A 42 1.50 -5.84 12.68
N ALA A 43 1.57 -6.31 13.93
CA ALA A 43 2.47 -7.40 14.29
C ALA A 43 2.16 -8.70 13.52
N ARG A 44 0.88 -9.02 13.27
CA ARG A 44 0.50 -10.21 12.49
C ARG A 44 0.98 -10.11 11.04
N VAL A 45 0.84 -8.95 10.41
CA VAL A 45 1.34 -8.70 9.04
C VAL A 45 2.86 -8.76 8.99
N LEU A 46 3.56 -8.09 9.91
CA LEU A 46 5.02 -8.10 10.01
C LEU A 46 5.62 -9.51 10.13
N HIS A 47 4.93 -10.41 10.82
CA HIS A 47 5.37 -11.80 11.01
C HIS A 47 4.75 -12.79 10.00
N SER A 48 3.98 -12.32 9.03
CA SER A 48 3.31 -13.16 8.03
C SER A 48 4.29 -13.81 7.06
N SER A 49 3.88 -14.93 6.46
CA SER A 49 4.68 -15.57 5.40
C SER A 49 4.64 -14.75 4.11
N ALA A 50 3.49 -14.15 3.79
CA ALA A 50 3.30 -13.30 2.63
C ALA A 50 4.26 -12.11 2.60
N LEU A 51 4.42 -11.38 3.72
CA LEU A 51 5.34 -10.24 3.78
C LEU A 51 6.79 -10.69 3.55
N ARG A 52 7.22 -11.78 4.18
CA ARG A 52 8.56 -12.35 3.96
C ARG A 52 8.82 -12.71 2.50
N ARG A 53 7.81 -13.21 1.78
CA ARG A 53 7.94 -13.55 0.35
C ARG A 53 8.17 -12.32 -0.54
N LEU A 54 7.81 -11.11 -0.09
CA LEU A 54 8.09 -9.89 -0.86
C LEU A 54 9.59 -9.63 -1.02
N GLY A 55 10.43 -10.12 -0.10
CA GLY A 55 11.89 -10.01 -0.20
C GLY A 55 12.50 -10.81 -1.36
N ALA A 56 11.72 -11.68 -2.01
CA ALA A 56 12.14 -12.43 -3.20
C ALA A 56 11.42 -11.96 -4.48
N LYS A 57 10.60 -10.90 -4.42
CA LYS A 57 9.92 -10.32 -5.59
C LYS A 57 10.64 -9.03 -6.00
N THR A 58 11.12 -8.97 -7.23
CA THR A 58 11.77 -7.78 -7.78
C THR A 58 10.75 -6.66 -8.01
N GLN A 59 11.20 -5.41 -7.87
CA GLN A 59 10.46 -4.21 -8.25
C GLN A 59 11.11 -3.58 -9.49
N VAL A 60 10.35 -3.47 -10.58
CA VAL A 60 10.60 -2.72 -11.85
C VAL A 60 11.91 -3.00 -12.63
N VAL A 61 13.07 -3.12 -12.01
CA VAL A 61 14.35 -3.31 -12.71
C VAL A 61 14.63 -4.82 -12.88
N ALA A 62 14.97 -5.21 -14.11
CA ALA A 62 15.41 -6.57 -14.41
C ALA A 62 16.64 -6.93 -13.55
N PRO A 63 16.77 -8.18 -13.08
CA PRO A 63 17.86 -8.62 -12.21
C PRO A 63 19.16 -8.80 -13.00
N ASP A 64 19.64 -7.71 -13.59
CA ASP A 64 20.83 -7.70 -14.42
C ASP A 64 21.68 -6.53 -13.92
N THR A 65 22.68 -6.84 -13.08
CA THR A 65 23.88 -6.03 -12.77
C THR A 65 23.84 -4.90 -11.71
N ASP A 66 23.21 -5.07 -10.54
CA ASP A 66 23.57 -4.23 -9.37
C ASP A 66 23.28 -4.87 -8.00
N ASP A 67 24.05 -4.51 -6.97
CA ASP A 67 23.88 -4.94 -5.57
C ASP A 67 22.70 -4.21 -4.87
N PHE A 68 22.08 -3.25 -5.55
CA PHE A 68 21.00 -2.37 -5.06
C PHE A 68 19.61 -2.64 -5.66
N VAL A 69 19.32 -3.86 -6.13
CA VAL A 69 17.98 -4.18 -6.65
C VAL A 69 16.94 -4.15 -5.52
N ARG A 70 16.08 -3.12 -5.50
CA ARG A 70 14.96 -3.03 -4.56
C ARG A 70 14.00 -4.20 -4.76
N THR A 71 13.52 -4.71 -3.63
CA THR A 71 12.49 -5.75 -3.60
C THR A 71 11.15 -5.11 -3.26
N ARG A 72 10.05 -5.82 -3.51
CA ARG A 72 8.72 -5.37 -3.05
C ARG A 72 8.66 -5.21 -1.53
N LEU A 73 9.52 -5.92 -0.77
CA LEU A 73 9.61 -5.76 0.68
C LEU A 73 10.20 -4.41 1.06
N THR A 74 11.32 -4.00 0.46
CA THR A 74 11.94 -2.70 0.77
C THR A 74 11.01 -1.55 0.39
N HIS A 75 10.36 -1.65 -0.78
CA HIS A 75 9.31 -0.71 -1.19
C HIS A 75 8.18 -0.63 -0.15
N SER A 76 7.61 -1.78 0.26
CA SER A 76 6.52 -1.80 1.26
C SER A 76 6.93 -1.20 2.62
N LEU A 77 8.20 -1.33 3.01
CA LEU A 77 8.72 -0.73 4.25
C LEU A 77 8.82 0.80 4.15
N GLU A 78 9.21 1.32 2.99
CA GLU A 78 9.28 2.76 2.72
C GLU A 78 7.87 3.37 2.67
N VAL A 79 6.94 2.71 1.95
CA VAL A 79 5.51 3.09 1.91
C VAL A 79 4.91 3.10 3.32
N ALA A 80 5.27 2.13 4.16
CA ALA A 80 4.81 2.07 5.55
C ALA A 80 5.36 3.22 6.40
N GLN A 81 6.63 3.61 6.22
CA GLN A 81 7.20 4.74 6.95
C GLN A 81 6.52 6.06 6.57
N VAL A 82 6.37 6.34 5.27
CA VAL A 82 5.69 7.54 4.77
C VAL A 82 4.22 7.56 5.19
N GLY A 83 3.51 6.44 4.99
CA GLY A 83 2.10 6.31 5.32
C GLY A 83 1.82 6.51 6.81
N ARG A 84 2.68 5.98 7.69
CA ARG A 84 2.52 6.14 9.15
C ARG A 84 2.60 7.61 9.57
N GLU A 85 3.47 8.39 8.95
CA GLU A 85 3.62 9.82 9.22
C GLU A 85 2.45 10.64 8.67
N LEU A 86 2.06 10.39 7.42
CA LEU A 86 0.89 11.02 6.79
C LEU A 86 -0.40 10.71 7.54
N GLY A 87 -0.61 9.45 7.92
CA GLY A 87 -1.77 8.99 8.68
C GLY A 87 -1.90 9.73 10.00
N ARG A 88 -0.80 9.85 10.76
CA ARG A 88 -0.78 10.62 12.01
C ARG A 88 -1.15 12.09 11.79
N ALA A 89 -0.60 12.72 10.75
CA ALA A 89 -0.89 14.11 10.43
C ALA A 89 -2.36 14.34 10.04
N LEU A 90 -2.99 13.33 9.42
CA LEU A 90 -4.39 13.36 8.98
C LEU A 90 -5.39 12.81 10.02
N GLY A 91 -4.90 12.39 11.19
CA GLY A 91 -5.74 11.90 12.29
C GLY A 91 -6.13 10.43 12.23
N CYS A 92 -5.50 9.64 11.35
CA CYS A 92 -5.64 8.18 11.32
C CYS A 92 -4.84 7.54 12.46
N ASP A 93 -5.26 6.35 12.88
CA ASP A 93 -4.40 5.50 13.71
C ASP A 93 -3.20 5.02 12.87
N PRO A 94 -1.96 5.29 13.35
CA PRO A 94 -0.76 4.97 12.59
C PRO A 94 -0.55 3.47 12.39
N ASP A 95 -1.05 2.60 13.26
CA ASP A 95 -0.90 1.15 13.13
C ASP A 95 -1.87 0.56 12.11
N VAL A 96 -3.06 1.14 11.92
CA VAL A 96 -3.97 0.78 10.82
C VAL A 96 -3.34 1.11 9.47
N VAL A 97 -2.83 2.34 9.32
CA VAL A 97 -2.20 2.79 8.07
C VAL A 97 -0.95 1.98 7.76
N ASP A 98 -0.07 1.78 8.75
CA ASP A 98 1.14 0.96 8.59
C ASP A 98 0.80 -0.49 8.21
N THR A 99 -0.25 -1.07 8.80
CA THR A 99 -0.76 -2.40 8.41
C THR A 99 -1.20 -2.44 6.94
N ALA A 100 -1.92 -1.42 6.48
CA ALA A 100 -2.35 -1.31 5.08
C ALA A 100 -1.15 -1.16 4.13
N CYS A 101 -0.22 -0.25 4.45
CA CYS A 101 0.99 -0.02 3.67
C CYS A 101 1.87 -1.28 3.56
N LEU A 102 2.09 -2.00 4.65
CA LEU A 102 2.83 -3.28 4.61
C LEU A 102 2.10 -4.36 3.81
N SER A 103 0.78 -4.24 3.66
CA SER A 103 -0.06 -5.25 3.02
C SER A 103 -0.31 -5.02 1.54
N HIS A 104 -0.18 -3.77 1.04
CA HIS A 104 -0.64 -3.38 -0.30
C HIS A 104 -0.14 -4.32 -1.40
N ASP A 105 1.12 -4.76 -1.27
CA ASP A 105 1.83 -5.53 -2.28
C ASP A 105 1.83 -7.05 -2.07
N LEU A 106 1.17 -7.57 -1.01
CA LEU A 106 1.23 -8.98 -0.66
C LEU A 106 0.78 -9.91 -1.80
N GLY A 107 -0.32 -9.55 -2.46
CA GLY A 107 -0.95 -10.32 -3.51
C GLY A 107 -0.29 -10.22 -4.89
N HIS A 108 0.67 -9.32 -5.08
CA HIS A 108 1.36 -9.20 -6.37
C HIS A 108 2.06 -10.50 -6.77
N PRO A 109 1.90 -10.99 -8.01
CA PRO A 109 2.56 -12.21 -8.44
C PRO A 109 4.04 -11.96 -8.76
N PRO A 110 4.83 -13.04 -8.95
CA PRO A 110 6.14 -12.93 -9.59
C PRO A 110 6.03 -12.20 -10.95
N PHE A 111 7.09 -11.51 -11.37
CA PHE A 111 7.16 -10.80 -12.66
C PHE A 111 6.15 -9.65 -12.85
N GLY A 112 5.61 -9.08 -11.76
CA GLY A 112 4.80 -7.86 -11.80
C GLY A 112 3.60 -7.97 -12.75
N HIS A 113 3.36 -6.92 -13.56
CA HIS A 113 2.22 -6.85 -14.48
C HIS A 113 2.17 -7.99 -15.52
N ASN A 114 3.33 -8.52 -15.93
CA ASN A 114 3.37 -9.66 -16.84
C ASN A 114 2.83 -10.93 -16.15
N GLY A 115 3.21 -11.12 -14.88
CA GLY A 115 2.66 -12.19 -14.05
C GLY A 115 1.16 -12.03 -13.80
N GLU A 116 0.71 -10.79 -13.52
CA GLU A 116 -0.73 -10.51 -13.36
C GLU A 116 -1.51 -10.84 -14.63
N SER A 117 -1.01 -10.40 -15.79
CA SER A 117 -1.68 -10.63 -17.08
C SER A 117 -1.78 -12.12 -17.40
N ALA A 118 -0.69 -12.87 -17.24
CA ALA A 118 -0.67 -14.31 -17.46
C ALA A 118 -1.60 -15.07 -16.51
N LEU A 119 -1.59 -14.72 -15.21
CA LEU A 119 -2.48 -15.34 -14.23
C LEU A 119 -3.95 -14.99 -14.51
N ASN A 120 -4.24 -13.75 -14.89
CA ASN A 120 -5.59 -13.32 -15.20
C ASN A 120 -6.15 -14.04 -16.43
N GLU A 121 -5.33 -14.22 -17.47
CA GLU A 121 -5.70 -15.02 -18.64
C GLU A 121 -6.00 -16.47 -18.25
N MET A 122 -5.12 -17.10 -17.48
CA MET A 122 -5.29 -18.48 -17.02
C MET A 122 -6.51 -18.66 -16.10
N ALA A 123 -6.80 -17.66 -15.26
CA ALA A 123 -7.89 -17.68 -14.30
C ALA A 123 -9.20 -17.11 -14.86
N HIS A 124 -9.25 -16.68 -16.13
CA HIS A 124 -10.42 -16.00 -16.68
C HIS A 124 -11.72 -16.81 -16.50
N ALA A 125 -11.67 -18.13 -16.69
CA ALA A 125 -12.84 -19.00 -16.56
C ALA A 125 -13.39 -19.11 -15.12
N ILE A 126 -12.61 -18.68 -14.13
CA ILE A 126 -12.95 -18.75 -12.70
C ILE A 126 -12.99 -17.36 -12.03
N GLY A 127 -13.12 -16.29 -12.83
CA GLY A 127 -13.29 -14.92 -12.32
C GLY A 127 -12.08 -14.00 -12.49
N GLY A 128 -10.96 -14.50 -13.01
CA GLY A 128 -9.74 -13.73 -13.26
C GLY A 128 -8.83 -13.60 -12.04
N PHE A 129 -7.76 -12.82 -12.20
CA PHE A 129 -6.75 -12.57 -11.16
C PHE A 129 -6.49 -11.07 -11.01
N GLU A 130 -6.41 -10.61 -9.77
CA GLU A 130 -6.01 -9.23 -9.46
C GLU A 130 -5.21 -9.23 -8.15
N GLY A 131 -4.09 -8.50 -8.11
CA GLY A 131 -3.17 -8.47 -6.98
C GLY A 131 -3.80 -8.00 -5.66
N ASN A 132 -4.66 -6.98 -5.70
CA ASN A 132 -5.35 -6.42 -4.52
C ASN A 132 -6.42 -7.39 -4.01
N ALA A 133 -7.18 -8.04 -4.90
CA ALA A 133 -8.08 -9.12 -4.51
C ALA A 133 -7.30 -10.30 -3.88
N GLN A 134 -6.11 -10.60 -4.41
CA GLN A 134 -5.22 -11.61 -3.84
C GLN A 134 -4.63 -11.18 -2.49
N THR A 135 -4.35 -9.90 -2.27
CA THR A 135 -3.96 -9.35 -0.96
C THR A 135 -5.05 -9.63 0.07
N LEU A 136 -6.31 -9.30 -0.23
CA LEU A 136 -7.43 -9.59 0.68
C LEU A 136 -7.51 -11.09 0.99
N ARG A 137 -7.46 -11.95 -0.03
CA ARG A 137 -7.48 -13.42 0.13
C ARG A 137 -6.31 -13.95 0.97
N LEU A 138 -5.11 -13.39 0.83
CA LEU A 138 -3.97 -13.75 1.67
C LEU A 138 -4.23 -13.42 3.15
N LEU A 139 -4.68 -12.20 3.42
CA LEU A 139 -4.94 -11.70 4.77
C LEU A 139 -6.10 -12.41 5.46
N THR A 140 -7.10 -12.86 4.71
CA THR A 140 -8.37 -13.38 5.24
C THR A 140 -8.55 -14.89 5.15
N ARG A 141 -7.70 -15.59 4.36
CA ARG A 141 -7.88 -17.02 4.11
C ARG A 141 -6.59 -17.81 4.02
N LEU A 142 -5.57 -17.34 3.31
CA LEU A 142 -4.40 -18.19 3.01
C LEU A 142 -3.30 -18.14 4.07
N GLU A 143 -3.13 -17.03 4.81
CA GLU A 143 -2.16 -16.97 5.90
C GLU A 143 -2.58 -17.84 7.10
N PRO A 144 -1.70 -18.71 7.64
CA PRO A 144 -2.06 -19.61 8.72
C PRO A 144 -2.01 -18.89 10.07
N LYS A 145 -3.17 -18.54 10.64
CA LYS A 145 -3.25 -18.04 12.03
C LYS A 145 -4.44 -18.54 12.82
N VAL A 146 -5.63 -18.50 12.23
CA VAL A 146 -6.91 -18.75 12.92
C VAL A 146 -7.80 -19.63 12.05
N LEU A 147 -8.52 -20.53 12.70
CA LEU A 147 -9.60 -21.29 12.08
C LEU A 147 -10.94 -20.79 12.64
N THR A 148 -11.95 -20.73 11.78
CA THR A 148 -13.34 -20.57 12.18
C THR A 148 -13.84 -21.82 12.92
N THR A 149 -15.02 -21.74 13.54
CA THR A 149 -15.64 -22.86 14.28
C THR A 149 -15.94 -24.08 13.40
N ASP A 150 -16.21 -23.85 12.10
CA ASP A 150 -16.40 -24.88 11.08
C ASP A 150 -15.08 -25.33 10.42
N GLY A 151 -13.92 -24.91 10.95
CA GLY A 151 -12.60 -25.38 10.53
C GLY A 151 -12.02 -24.70 9.29
N ARG A 152 -12.67 -23.67 8.76
CA ARG A 152 -12.14 -22.89 7.62
C ARG A 152 -11.05 -21.92 8.09
N PRO A 153 -10.00 -21.69 7.29
CA PRO A 153 -9.02 -20.65 7.59
C PRO A 153 -9.64 -19.24 7.59
N ALA A 154 -9.30 -18.43 8.59
CA ALA A 154 -9.66 -17.01 8.68
C ALA A 154 -8.44 -16.08 8.47
N GLY A 155 -7.41 -16.58 7.79
CA GLY A 155 -6.20 -15.82 7.50
C GLY A 155 -5.50 -15.36 8.77
N LEU A 156 -5.01 -14.12 8.77
CA LEU A 156 -4.45 -13.43 9.92
C LEU A 156 -5.52 -12.93 10.91
N ASN A 157 -6.81 -12.98 10.55
CA ASN A 157 -7.94 -12.52 11.36
C ASN A 157 -7.78 -11.08 11.87
N LEU A 158 -7.35 -10.17 11.00
CA LEU A 158 -7.14 -8.75 11.32
C LEU A 158 -8.49 -8.08 11.68
N THR A 159 -8.42 -6.89 12.28
CA THR A 159 -9.60 -6.06 12.55
C THR A 159 -10.22 -5.56 11.25
N ARG A 160 -11.50 -5.17 11.35
CA ARG A 160 -12.26 -4.59 10.25
C ARG A 160 -11.56 -3.38 9.64
N ALA A 161 -11.12 -2.41 10.46
CA ALA A 161 -10.44 -1.21 9.98
C ALA A 161 -9.15 -1.54 9.22
N SER A 162 -8.32 -2.43 9.75
CA SER A 162 -7.09 -2.87 9.06
C SER A 162 -7.36 -3.53 7.71
N LEU A 163 -8.42 -4.35 7.61
CA LEU A 163 -8.80 -5.00 6.36
C LEU A 163 -9.41 -4.01 5.35
N ASP A 164 -10.20 -3.04 5.81
CA ASP A 164 -10.76 -1.99 4.96
C ASP A 164 -9.65 -1.06 4.42
N ALA A 165 -8.71 -0.69 5.28
CA ALA A 165 -7.54 0.11 4.91
C ALA A 165 -6.64 -0.59 3.89
N ALA A 166 -6.51 -1.92 3.97
CA ALA A 166 -5.78 -2.73 2.99
C ALA A 166 -6.55 -2.97 1.68
N SER A 167 -7.81 -2.57 1.59
CA SER A 167 -8.68 -2.81 0.43
C SER A 167 -8.71 -1.60 -0.52
N LYS A 168 -7.68 -1.49 -1.39
CA LYS A 168 -7.55 -0.39 -2.38
C LYS A 168 -8.80 -0.19 -3.25
N TYR A 169 -9.37 -1.30 -3.73
CA TYR A 169 -10.57 -1.29 -4.56
C TYR A 169 -11.78 -1.81 -3.77
N PRO A 170 -12.63 -0.93 -3.22
CA PRO A 170 -13.80 -1.33 -2.42
C PRO A 170 -14.96 -1.83 -3.30
N TRP A 171 -14.70 -2.79 -4.18
CA TRP A 171 -15.69 -3.47 -5.04
C TRP A 171 -15.20 -4.84 -5.52
N SER A 172 -16.17 -5.70 -5.85
CA SER A 172 -15.97 -6.94 -6.60
C SER A 172 -15.77 -6.68 -8.10
N ALA A 173 -15.34 -7.69 -8.86
CA ALA A 173 -15.26 -7.60 -10.32
C ALA A 173 -16.63 -7.26 -10.97
N LEU A 174 -17.72 -7.81 -10.44
CA LEU A 174 -19.08 -7.56 -10.93
C LEU A 174 -19.59 -6.15 -10.60
N ASP A 175 -19.09 -5.54 -9.53
CA ASP A 175 -19.51 -4.21 -9.06
C ASP A 175 -18.55 -3.10 -9.45
N ALA A 176 -17.46 -3.44 -10.15
CA ALA A 176 -16.40 -2.53 -10.55
C ALA A 176 -16.95 -1.34 -11.36
N PRO A 177 -16.45 -0.11 -11.14
CA PRO A 177 -16.96 1.08 -11.82
C PRO A 177 -16.72 1.06 -13.34
N VAL A 178 -17.58 1.77 -14.06
CA VAL A 178 -17.44 2.02 -15.50
C VAL A 178 -16.72 3.36 -15.69
N ILE A 179 -15.55 3.32 -16.31
CA ILE A 179 -14.67 4.45 -16.58
C ILE A 179 -14.54 4.57 -18.10
N HIS A 180 -14.83 5.75 -18.66
CA HIS A 180 -14.83 5.98 -20.12
C HIS A 180 -15.64 4.95 -20.93
N GLY A 181 -16.78 4.50 -20.38
CA GLY A 181 -17.67 3.53 -21.02
C GLY A 181 -17.23 2.07 -20.92
N GLN A 182 -16.13 1.77 -20.24
CA GLN A 182 -15.65 0.40 -20.01
C GLN A 182 -15.57 0.10 -18.51
N ARG A 183 -15.93 -1.12 -18.10
CA ARG A 183 -15.73 -1.54 -16.72
C ARG A 183 -14.24 -1.72 -16.46
N THR A 184 -13.74 -1.20 -15.34
CA THR A 184 -12.34 -1.43 -14.97
C THR A 184 -12.09 -2.91 -14.70
N SER A 185 -10.91 -3.40 -15.08
CA SER A 185 -10.43 -4.74 -14.73
C SER A 185 -9.91 -4.84 -13.30
N LYS A 186 -9.80 -3.72 -12.59
CA LYS A 186 -9.33 -3.65 -11.20
C LYS A 186 -10.46 -3.93 -10.23
N PHE A 187 -10.24 -4.82 -9.26
CA PHE A 187 -11.20 -5.19 -8.21
C PHE A 187 -10.48 -5.68 -6.96
N GLY A 188 -11.13 -5.62 -5.79
CA GLY A 188 -10.51 -5.90 -4.49
C GLY A 188 -10.99 -7.17 -3.79
N ALA A 189 -11.95 -7.90 -4.37
CA ALA A 189 -12.44 -9.14 -3.78
C ALA A 189 -12.87 -10.17 -4.84
N TYR A 190 -12.46 -11.42 -4.63
CA TYR A 190 -12.97 -12.58 -5.37
C TYR A 190 -14.34 -13.01 -4.86
N GLU A 191 -15.07 -13.77 -5.67
CA GLU A 191 -16.41 -14.27 -5.33
C GLU A 191 -16.42 -15.09 -4.02
N ASP A 192 -15.46 -15.99 -3.82
CA ASP A 192 -15.42 -16.80 -2.58
C ASP A 192 -15.11 -15.96 -1.32
N ASP A 193 -14.54 -14.78 -1.49
CA ASP A 193 -14.17 -13.89 -0.38
C ASP A 193 -15.23 -12.80 -0.14
N LEU A 194 -16.32 -12.77 -0.93
CA LEU A 194 -17.43 -11.83 -0.74
C LEU A 194 -18.05 -11.85 0.67
N PRO A 195 -18.19 -13.00 1.37
CA PRO A 195 -18.74 -12.98 2.72
C PRO A 195 -17.95 -12.10 3.69
N ILE A 196 -16.61 -12.21 3.70
CA ILE A 196 -15.77 -11.38 4.56
C ILE A 196 -15.62 -9.97 4.01
N PHE A 197 -15.58 -9.80 2.69
CA PHE A 197 -15.56 -8.47 2.06
C PHE A 197 -16.81 -7.65 2.40
N ASN A 198 -17.99 -8.26 2.28
CA ASN A 198 -19.26 -7.62 2.63
C ASN A 198 -19.36 -7.34 4.12
N TRP A 199 -18.81 -8.22 4.96
CA TRP A 199 -18.65 -7.93 6.37
C TRP A 199 -17.79 -6.67 6.52
N ILE A 200 -16.55 -6.63 6.03
CA ILE A 200 -15.64 -5.47 6.13
C ILE A 200 -16.36 -4.16 5.77
N ARG A 201 -17.12 -4.18 4.68
CA ARG A 201 -17.81 -3.03 4.08
C ARG A 201 -19.20 -2.72 4.66
N GLU A 202 -19.65 -3.46 5.67
CA GLU A 202 -20.93 -3.21 6.34
C GLU A 202 -20.99 -1.77 6.88
N GLY A 203 -22.03 -1.03 6.51
CA GLY A 203 -22.20 0.38 6.88
C GLY A 203 -21.35 1.38 6.08
N ALA A 204 -20.40 0.92 5.27
CA ALA A 204 -19.56 1.79 4.46
C ALA A 204 -20.28 2.32 3.22
N GLN A 205 -19.89 3.51 2.75
CA GLN A 205 -20.42 4.08 1.51
C GLN A 205 -19.98 3.24 0.30
N VAL A 206 -20.90 3.06 -0.66
CA VAL A 206 -20.65 2.27 -1.87
C VAL A 206 -19.46 2.83 -2.64
N ARG A 207 -18.50 1.96 -2.98
CA ARG A 207 -17.29 2.26 -3.76
C ARG A 207 -16.38 3.37 -3.20
N ARG A 208 -16.55 3.76 -1.94
CA ARG A 208 -15.72 4.80 -1.31
C ARG A 208 -14.70 4.17 -0.38
N SER A 209 -13.42 4.39 -0.64
CA SER A 209 -12.34 3.93 0.24
C SER A 209 -12.36 4.69 1.57
N CYS A 210 -11.95 4.04 2.66
CA CYS A 210 -11.74 4.71 3.94
C CYS A 210 -10.58 5.72 3.84
N LEU A 211 -10.37 6.53 4.88
CA LEU A 211 -9.32 7.53 4.87
C LEU A 211 -7.94 6.86 4.88
N GLU A 212 -7.77 5.80 5.66
CA GLU A 212 -6.53 5.05 5.80
C GLU A 212 -6.10 4.39 4.49
N ALA A 213 -7.04 3.85 3.72
CA ALA A 213 -6.77 3.33 2.38
C ALA A 213 -6.30 4.44 1.43
N GLN A 214 -6.87 5.65 1.50
CA GLN A 214 -6.41 6.79 0.70
C GLN A 214 -5.03 7.27 1.14
N VAL A 215 -4.71 7.24 2.44
CA VAL A 215 -3.38 7.56 2.95
C VAL A 215 -2.35 6.54 2.47
N MET A 216 -2.68 5.24 2.52
CA MET A 216 -1.83 4.19 2.00
C MET A 216 -1.58 4.37 0.50
N ASP A 217 -2.62 4.64 -0.28
CA ASP A 217 -2.52 4.85 -1.74
C ASP A 217 -1.62 6.06 -2.07
N LEU A 218 -1.79 7.17 -1.33
CA LEU A 218 -0.93 8.34 -1.47
C LEU A 218 0.52 8.05 -1.07
N ALA A 219 0.73 7.28 -0.01
CA ALA A 219 2.08 6.90 0.42
C ALA A 219 2.77 6.01 -0.63
N ASP A 220 2.04 5.08 -1.25
CA ASP A 220 2.52 4.24 -2.34
C ASP A 220 2.94 5.10 -3.54
N ASP A 221 2.08 6.03 -3.97
CA ASP A 221 2.38 6.97 -5.06
C ASP A 221 3.63 7.84 -4.79
N ILE A 222 3.79 8.33 -3.55
CA ILE A 222 4.95 9.13 -3.14
C ILE A 222 6.22 8.29 -3.20
N SER A 223 6.22 7.11 -2.56
CA SER A 223 7.38 6.23 -2.54
C SER A 223 7.76 5.77 -3.95
N TYR A 224 6.79 5.37 -4.77
CA TYR A 224 7.02 4.98 -6.16
C TYR A 224 7.69 6.10 -6.96
N SER A 225 7.16 7.33 -6.85
CA SER A 225 7.68 8.47 -7.62
C SER A 225 9.09 8.89 -7.22
N VAL A 226 9.43 8.82 -5.93
CA VAL A 226 10.76 9.22 -5.43
C VAL A 226 11.81 8.18 -5.82
N HIS A 227 11.49 6.90 -5.69
CA HIS A 227 12.46 5.83 -5.92
C HIS A 227 12.84 5.66 -7.38
N ASP A 228 11.89 5.78 -8.30
CA ASP A 228 12.19 5.72 -9.75
C ASP A 228 13.21 6.82 -10.14
N VAL A 229 13.10 8.00 -9.51
CA VAL A 229 14.06 9.10 -9.72
C VAL A 229 15.40 8.81 -9.05
N GLU A 230 15.40 8.31 -7.81
CA GLU A 230 16.61 7.94 -7.08
C GLU A 230 17.41 6.85 -7.79
N ASP A 231 16.75 5.76 -8.18
CA ASP A 231 17.37 4.63 -8.87
C ASP A 231 17.94 5.07 -10.24
N ALA A 232 17.25 5.95 -10.97
CA ALA A 232 17.76 6.53 -12.20
C ALA A 232 18.98 7.43 -11.99
N ILE A 233 19.05 8.15 -10.86
CA ILE A 233 20.22 8.96 -10.49
C ILE A 233 21.41 8.08 -10.11
N VAL A 234 21.18 7.07 -9.25
CA VAL A 234 22.22 6.13 -8.80
C VAL A 234 22.79 5.33 -9.97
N ALA A 235 21.95 4.89 -10.90
CA ALA A 235 22.37 4.21 -12.13
C ALA A 235 23.08 5.14 -13.14
N GLY A 236 23.17 6.44 -12.85
CA GLY A 236 23.80 7.42 -13.74
C GLY A 236 22.99 7.74 -15.00
N HIS A 237 21.72 7.34 -15.04
CA HIS A 237 20.81 7.58 -16.16
C HIS A 237 20.10 8.94 -16.08
N PHE A 238 20.12 9.60 -14.91
CA PHE A 238 19.47 10.88 -14.70
C PHE A 238 20.25 11.75 -13.70
N GLN A 239 20.15 13.08 -13.84
CA GLN A 239 20.67 14.06 -12.87
C GLN A 239 19.74 15.26 -12.84
N LEU A 240 19.42 15.78 -11.64
CA LEU A 240 18.51 16.90 -11.51
C LEU A 240 19.02 18.19 -12.17
N ARG A 241 20.35 18.41 -12.24
CA ARG A 241 20.96 19.52 -13.00
C ARG A 241 20.61 19.51 -14.49
N TRP A 242 20.16 18.38 -15.05
CA TRP A 242 19.76 18.35 -16.46
C TRP A 242 18.52 19.20 -16.75
N MET A 243 17.75 19.58 -15.72
CA MET A 243 16.63 20.52 -15.83
C MET A 243 17.07 21.97 -16.09
N ASP A 244 18.37 22.28 -15.94
CA ASP A 244 18.93 23.59 -16.34
C ASP A 244 18.92 23.77 -17.86
N ASN A 245 18.87 22.68 -18.63
CA ASN A 245 18.75 22.73 -20.07
C ASN A 245 17.27 22.96 -20.46
N PRO A 246 16.92 24.07 -21.16
CA PRO A 246 15.55 24.39 -21.52
C PRO A 246 14.84 23.30 -22.34
N ASP A 247 15.57 22.59 -23.21
CA ASP A 247 14.99 21.54 -24.04
C ASP A 247 14.63 20.31 -23.22
N HIS A 248 15.48 19.92 -22.26
CA HIS A 248 15.17 18.83 -21.32
C HIS A 248 13.98 19.18 -20.45
N ARG A 249 13.96 20.40 -19.90
CA ARG A 249 12.86 20.90 -19.08
C ARG A 249 11.53 20.92 -19.83
N ALA A 250 11.53 21.44 -21.05
CA ALA A 250 10.34 21.45 -21.91
C ALA A 250 9.83 20.04 -22.21
N ARG A 251 10.73 19.07 -22.43
CA ARG A 251 10.36 17.66 -22.63
C ARG A 251 9.74 17.04 -21.37
N VAL A 252 10.33 17.26 -20.20
CA VAL A 252 9.78 16.76 -18.91
C VAL A 252 8.40 17.36 -18.64
N VAL A 253 8.23 18.67 -18.80
CA VAL A 253 6.92 19.34 -18.67
C VAL A 253 5.92 18.78 -19.68
N GLY A 254 6.36 18.53 -20.92
CA GLY A 254 5.54 17.92 -21.97
C GLY A 254 5.04 16.53 -21.60
N TYR A 255 5.94 15.64 -21.13
CA TYR A 255 5.56 14.31 -20.68
C TYR A 255 4.68 14.34 -19.42
N ALA A 256 5.00 15.18 -18.44
CA ALA A 256 4.21 15.33 -17.22
C ALA A 256 2.77 15.79 -17.53
N LYS A 257 2.61 16.74 -18.47
CA LYS A 257 1.30 17.13 -18.98
C LYS A 257 0.61 15.96 -19.67
N GLN A 258 1.28 15.27 -20.58
CA GLN A 258 0.67 14.19 -21.35
C GLN A 258 0.17 13.04 -20.47
N TRP A 259 0.96 12.64 -19.47
CA TRP A 259 0.69 11.43 -18.69
C TRP A 259 -0.14 11.70 -17.44
N TYR A 260 0.10 12.81 -16.75
CA TYR A 260 -0.47 13.05 -15.42
C TYR A 260 -1.41 14.25 -15.36
N LEU A 261 -1.11 15.32 -16.13
CA LEU A 261 -1.79 16.60 -16.00
C LEU A 261 -2.30 17.13 -17.36
N PRO A 262 -3.10 16.36 -18.12
CA PRO A 262 -3.44 16.67 -19.52
C PRO A 262 -4.19 18.00 -19.66
N HIS A 263 -4.95 18.37 -18.63
CA HIS A 263 -5.78 19.58 -18.61
C HIS A 263 -5.08 20.81 -18.01
N ASN A 264 -3.86 20.66 -17.46
CA ASN A 264 -3.16 21.75 -16.80
C ASN A 264 -2.30 22.55 -17.80
N ASP A 265 -2.13 23.85 -17.54
CA ASP A 265 -1.22 24.70 -18.30
C ASP A 265 0.24 24.24 -18.10
N PRO A 266 1.04 23.99 -19.17
CA PRO A 266 2.47 23.75 -19.06
C PRO A 266 3.21 24.72 -18.13
N ALA A 267 2.84 26.01 -18.13
CA ALA A 267 3.47 27.00 -17.27
C ALA A 267 3.22 26.74 -15.78
N ALA A 268 2.05 26.20 -15.42
CA ALA A 268 1.74 25.84 -14.04
C ALA A 268 2.53 24.60 -13.58
N ILE A 269 2.76 23.65 -14.49
CA ILE A 269 3.60 22.46 -14.25
C ILE A 269 5.05 22.90 -14.06
N ASP A 270 5.55 23.76 -14.93
CA ASP A 270 6.91 24.31 -14.84
C ASP A 270 7.12 25.12 -13.55
N ALA A 271 6.12 25.92 -13.15
CA ALA A 271 6.13 26.65 -11.88
C ALA A 271 6.12 25.70 -10.66
N ALA A 272 5.53 24.50 -10.78
CA ALA A 272 5.59 23.49 -9.73
C ALA A 272 7.00 22.89 -9.60
N LEU A 273 7.64 22.57 -10.73
CA LEU A 273 9.04 22.16 -10.77
C LEU A 273 9.96 23.23 -10.16
N ALA A 274 9.76 24.50 -10.51
CA ALA A 274 10.52 25.61 -9.96
C ALA A 274 10.38 25.74 -8.42
N ARG A 275 9.20 25.41 -7.86
CA ARG A 275 9.03 25.38 -6.40
C ARG A 275 9.82 24.23 -5.76
N LEU A 276 9.89 23.07 -6.41
CA LEU A 276 10.72 21.95 -5.92
C LEU A 276 12.21 22.30 -5.97
N GLU A 277 12.67 22.91 -7.07
CA GLU A 277 14.05 23.39 -7.24
C GLU A 277 14.48 24.43 -6.21
N ALA A 278 13.52 25.19 -5.67
CA ALA A 278 13.76 26.20 -4.65
C ALA A 278 13.78 25.65 -3.22
N THR A 279 13.56 24.35 -3.02
CA THR A 279 13.63 23.73 -1.69
C THR A 279 15.07 23.45 -1.27
N ASP A 280 15.33 23.46 0.03
CA ASP A 280 16.65 23.15 0.59
C ASP A 280 17.08 21.68 0.39
N VAL A 281 16.15 20.82 -0.04
CA VAL A 281 16.36 19.38 -0.27
C VAL A 281 16.60 19.03 -1.74
N TRP A 282 16.70 20.03 -2.63
CA TRP A 282 16.94 19.78 -4.06
C TRP A 282 18.42 19.45 -4.36
N VAL A 283 18.71 18.17 -4.57
CA VAL A 283 20.08 17.67 -4.84
C VAL A 283 20.40 17.78 -6.34
N ARG A 284 21.03 18.88 -6.77
CA ARG A 284 21.31 19.14 -8.20
C ARG A 284 22.19 18.09 -8.87
N GLU A 285 23.17 17.55 -8.16
CA GLU A 285 24.14 16.60 -8.71
C GLU A 285 24.46 15.52 -7.68
N ALA A 286 24.40 14.27 -8.12
CA ALA A 286 24.89 13.12 -7.40
C ALA A 286 26.08 12.51 -8.15
N ASP A 287 27.24 12.47 -7.51
CA ASP A 287 28.52 12.02 -8.09
C ASP A 287 28.99 10.66 -7.54
N GLY A 288 28.13 10.00 -6.75
CA GLY A 288 28.44 8.73 -6.08
C GLY A 288 29.36 8.87 -4.87
N SER A 289 29.82 10.07 -4.54
CA SER A 289 30.54 10.29 -3.28
C SER A 289 29.61 10.12 -2.09
N ARG A 290 30.16 9.72 -0.94
CA ARG A 290 29.39 9.65 0.32
C ARG A 290 28.73 10.97 0.70
N LYS A 291 29.27 12.10 0.26
CA LYS A 291 28.69 13.42 0.50
C LYS A 291 27.47 13.66 -0.39
N SER A 292 27.48 13.15 -1.62
CA SER A 292 26.33 13.25 -2.52
C SER A 292 25.20 12.26 -2.18
N MET A 293 25.53 11.18 -1.49
CA MET A 293 24.57 10.15 -1.04
C MET A 293 24.06 10.38 0.40
N ALA A 294 24.44 11.47 1.08
CA ALA A 294 24.08 11.79 2.46
C ALA A 294 23.25 13.06 2.54
#